data_AF-A0A9E0L232-F1
#
_entry.id   AF-A0A9E0L232-F1
#
_cell.length_a   1.000
_cell.length_b   1.000
_cell.length_c   1.000
_cell.angle_alpha   90.00
_cell.angle_beta   90.00
_cell.angle_gamma   90.00
#
_symmetry.space_group_name_H-M   'P 1'
#
loop_
_entity.id
_entity.type
_entity.pdbx_description
1 polymer ?
#
loop_
_entity_poly.entity_id
_entity_poly.type
_entity_poly.pdbx_seq_one_letter_code
_entity_poly.pdbx_strand_id
1 'polypeptide(L)' 'MAAPVFRSARREDVARIVELLADDPLGAGRERFEDPLPDNYYAAFDRIEASDGNVLTVAELDGAVVA' A
#
# COMPACT_ATOMS: atom_id res chain seq x y z
N MET A 1 -2.02 -9.85 -22.42
CA MET A 1 -1.68 -9.11 -21.19
C MET A 1 -2.67 -9.55 -20.13
N ALA A 2 -2.20 -10.06 -19.00
CA ALA A 2 -3.08 -10.49 -17.93
C ALA A 2 -3.80 -9.28 -17.32
N ALA A 3 -5.03 -9.47 -16.85
CA ALA A 3 -5.74 -8.44 -16.10
C ALA A 3 -5.27 -8.49 -14.62
N PRO A 4 -5.16 -7.34 -13.94
CA PRO A 4 -4.84 -7.33 -12.53
C PRO A 4 -5.95 -7.97 -11.70
N VAL A 5 -5.57 -8.64 -10.61
CA VAL A 5 -6.48 -9.24 -9.63
C VAL A 5 -6.59 -8.32 -8.44
N PHE A 6 -7.81 -8.01 -8.02
CA PHE A 6 -8.05 -7.22 -6.82
C PHE A 6 -8.14 -8.13 -5.59
N ARG A 7 -7.45 -7.75 -4.52
CA ARG A 7 -7.50 -8.44 -3.22
C ARG A 7 -7.30 -7.47 -2.06
N SER A 8 -7.67 -7.89 -0.86
CA SER A 8 -7.28 -7.16 0.35
C SER A 8 -5.76 -7.04 0.43
N ALA A 9 -5.30 -5.86 0.80
CA ALA A 9 -3.91 -5.59 1.12
C ALA A 9 -3.50 -6.41 2.34
N ARG A 10 -2.24 -6.83 2.36
CA ARG A 10 -1.60 -7.51 3.48
C ARG A 10 -0.54 -6.60 4.07
N ARG A 11 -0.14 -6.88 5.30
CA ARG A 11 0.89 -6.08 5.98
C ARG A 11 2.24 -6.05 5.24
N GLU A 12 2.54 -7.11 4.48
CA GLU A 12 3.73 -7.20 3.60
C GLU A 12 3.67 -6.26 2.39
N ASP A 13 2.48 -5.84 1.95
CA ASP A 13 2.30 -4.93 0.82
C ASP A 13 2.57 -3.46 1.20
N VAL A 14 2.62 -3.11 2.50
CA VAL A 14 2.67 -1.71 2.98
C VAL A 14 3.82 -0.92 2.38
N ALA A 15 5.03 -1.51 2.30
CA ALA A 15 6.17 -0.82 1.69
C ALA A 15 5.92 -0.50 0.21
N ARG A 16 5.36 -1.44 -0.54
CA ARG A 16 5.05 -1.26 -1.96
C ARG A 16 3.92 -0.24 -2.17
N ILE A 17 2.92 -0.21 -1.30
CA ILE A 17 1.83 0.78 -1.34
C ILE A 17 2.39 2.19 -1.10
N VAL A 18 3.27 2.37 -0.11
CA VAL A 18 3.87 3.69 0.17
C VAL A 18 4.80 4.13 -0.96
N GLU A 19 5.54 3.20 -1.57
CA GLU A 19 6.34 3.48 -2.77
C GLU A 19 5.46 4.00 -3.92
N LEU A 20 4.34 3.32 -4.21
CA LEU A 20 3.38 3.76 -5.24
C LEU A 20 2.80 5.14 -4.94
N LEU A 21 2.48 5.44 -3.68
CA LEU A 21 1.98 6.75 -3.28
C LEU A 21 3.07 7.83 -3.36
N ALA A 22 4.32 7.50 -3.05
CA ALA A 22 5.44 8.45 -3.16
C ALA A 22 5.84 8.73 -4.62
N ASP A 23 5.62 7.79 -5.53
CA ASP A 23 5.85 7.96 -6.97
C ASP A 23 4.71 8.72 -7.67
N ASP A 24 3.53 8.81 -7.05
CA ASP A 24 2.42 9.63 -7.55
C ASP A 24 2.71 11.14 -7.39
N PRO A 25 2.50 11.99 -8.42
CA PRO A 25 2.79 13.43 -8.37
C PRO A 25 2.12 14.19 -7.21
N LEU A 26 0.96 13.74 -6.72
CA LEU A 26 0.29 14.36 -5.58
C LEU A 26 0.84 13.84 -4.25
N GLY A 27 1.31 12.59 -4.21
CA GLY A 27 1.88 11.96 -3.03
C GLY A 27 3.37 12.20 -2.82
N ALA A 28 4.14 12.51 -3.87
CA ALA A 28 5.59 12.74 -3.82
C ALA A 28 6.04 13.80 -2.80
N GLY A 29 5.20 14.82 -2.54
CA GLY A 29 5.48 15.85 -1.53
C GLY A 29 4.95 15.54 -0.12
N ARG A 30 4.22 14.44 0.06
CA ARG A 30 3.51 14.10 1.30
C ARG A 30 4.02 12.84 1.96
N GLU A 31 4.42 11.85 1.16
CA GLU A 31 4.85 10.55 1.64
C GLU A 31 6.34 10.52 1.94
N ARG A 32 6.73 9.66 2.89
CA ARG A 32 8.13 9.40 3.24
C ARG A 32 8.45 7.93 3.01
N PHE A 33 8.84 7.61 1.77
CA PHE A 33 9.35 6.30 1.41
C PHE A 33 10.87 6.26 1.62
N GLU A 34 11.32 5.50 2.63
CA GLU A 34 12.71 5.33 3.01
C GLU A 34 12.96 3.88 3.49
N ASP A 35 14.22 3.47 3.62
CA ASP A 35 14.62 2.14 4.10
C ASP A 35 15.48 2.26 5.38
N PRO A 36 15.00 1.78 6.54
CA PRO A 36 13.73 1.09 6.75
C PRO A 36 12.50 2.01 6.65
N LEU A 37 11.37 1.46 6.20
CA LEU A 37 10.11 2.21 6.11
C LEU A 37 9.67 2.67 7.50
N PRO A 38 9.18 3.92 7.65
CA PRO A 38 8.69 4.42 8.93
C PRO A 38 7.57 3.56 9.53
N ASP A 39 7.72 3.21 10.80
CA ASP A 39 6.79 2.34 11.54
C ASP A 39 5.35 2.86 11.56
N ASN A 40 5.15 4.17 11.41
CA ASN A 40 3.81 4.77 11.41
C ASN A 40 2.94 4.29 10.23
N TYR A 41 3.54 3.86 9.11
CA TYR A 41 2.79 3.28 8.00
C TYR A 41 2.22 1.91 8.37
N TYR A 42 3.01 1.05 9.01
CA TYR A 42 2.52 -0.23 9.50
C TYR A 42 1.49 -0.06 10.61
N ALA A 43 1.71 0.86 11.55
CA ALA A 43 0.74 1.16 12.61
C ALA A 43 -0.58 1.74 12.05
N ALA A 44 -0.53 2.46 10.91
CA ALA A 44 -1.74 2.90 10.22
C ALA A 44 -2.47 1.74 9.55
N PHE A 45 -1.74 0.84 8.89
CA PHE A 45 -2.30 -0.38 8.30
C PHE A 45 -2.98 -1.25 9.37
N ASP A 46 -2.32 -1.50 10.49
CA ASP A 46 -2.86 -2.32 11.59
C ASP A 46 -4.17 -1.73 12.15
N ARG A 47 -4.30 -0.38 12.18
CA ARG A 47 -5.56 0.29 12.56
C ARG A 47 -6.66 0.19 11.51
N ILE A 48 -6.30 0.16 10.22
CA ILE A 48 -7.26 -0.04 9.13
C ILE A 48 -7.81 -1.46 9.16
N GLU A 49 -6.93 -2.47 9.28
CA GLU A 49 -7.33 -3.89 9.39
C GLU A 49 -8.23 -4.16 10.60
N ALA A 50 -8.00 -3.47 11.72
CA ALA A 50 -8.82 -3.61 12.92
C ALA A 50 -10.20 -2.89 12.83
N SER A 51 -10.50 -2.18 11.74
CA SER A 51 -11.70 -1.37 11.59
C SER A 51 -12.72 -2.02 10.65
N ASP A 52 -13.90 -2.35 11.16
CA ASP A 52 -15.01 -2.94 10.38
C ASP A 52 -15.49 -2.09 9.19
N GLY A 53 -15.21 -0.78 9.21
CA GLY A 53 -15.65 0.15 8.17
C GLY A 53 -14.63 0.47 7.08
N ASN A 54 -13.38 0.01 7.19
CA ASN A 54 -12.30 0.38 6.27
C ASN A 54 -11.64 -0.87 5.69
N VAL A 55 -11.49 -0.91 4.36
CA VAL A 55 -10.78 -1.99 3.67
C VAL A 55 -9.75 -1.37 2.74
N LEU A 56 -8.50 -1.78 2.89
CA LEU A 56 -7.45 -1.44 1.93
C LEU A 56 -7.37 -2.55 0.88
N THR A 57 -7.60 -2.19 -0.38
CA THR A 57 -7.57 -3.11 -1.53
C THR A 57 -6.38 -2.77 -2.41
N VAL A 58 -5.71 -3.78 -2.95
CA VAL A 58 -4.64 -3.64 -3.95
C VAL A 58 -5.04 -4.31 -5.26
N ALA A 59 -4.50 -3.80 -6.36
CA ALA A 59 -4.44 -4.47 -7.63
C ALA A 59 -3.09 -5.19 -7.77
N GLU A 60 -3.12 -6.50 -7.97
CA GLU A 60 -1.94 -7.33 -8.19
C GLU A 60 -1.85 -7.76 -9.66
N LEU A 61 -0.69 -7.54 -10.27
CA LEU A 61 -0.37 -8.01 -11.62
C LEU A 61 0.95 -8.80 -11.55
N ASP A 62 0.91 -10.05 -12.01
CA ASP A 62 2.08 -10.95 -12.05
C ASP A 62 2.82 -11.05 -10.69
N GLY A 63 2.07 -11.07 -9.58
CA GLY A 63 2.61 -11.17 -8.21
C GLY A 63 3.08 -9.84 -7.61
N ALA A 64 2.97 -8.73 -8.33
CA ALA A 64 3.37 -7.41 -7.86
C ALA A 64 2.14 -6.51 -7.62
N VAL A 65 2.14 -5.78 -6.51
CA VAL A 65 1.17 -4.70 -6.28
C VAL A 65 1.49 -3.54 -7.23
N VAL A 66 0.49 -3.12 -8.01
CA VAL A 66 0.61 -2.07 -9.03
C VAL A 66 -0.33 -0.89 -8.79
N ALA A 67 -1.35 -1.05 -7.95
CA ALA A 67 -2.25 0.01 -7.49
C ALA A 67 -2.91 -0.35 -6.16
#